data_AF-A0A7R7BAE2-F1
#
_entry.id   AF-A0A7R7BAE2-F1
#
_cell.length_a   1.000
_cell.length_b   1.000
_cell.length_c   1.000
_cell.angle_alpha   90.00
_cell.angle_beta   90.00
_cell.angle_gamma   90.00
#
_symmetry.space_group_name_H-M   'P 1'
#
loop_
_entity.id
_entity.type
_entity.pdbx_description
1 polymer ?
#
loop_
_entity_poly.entity_id
_entity_poly.type
_entity_poly.pdbx_seq_one_letter_code
_entity_poly.pdbx_strand_id
1 'polypeptide(L)'
;MPSFFQRPSAAAAKPLEAQVKWFNASKGFGFVKVTDGTEAYLSLRVLEAAGSRSVAEGARLKVTLEETRKGHQVAQVLQITEELHPPTQASAAETSLIRPREEAAGTVKWYNREKGFGFIAPETGGKDVFVHASALSRSGLSALVEGQKVVFEQGQGKKGTEVQSVRLA
;
A
#
# COMPACT_ATOMS: atom_id res chain seq x y z
N MET A 1 -32.25 2.85 -23.76
CA MET A 1 -31.05 3.69 -24.02
C MET A 1 -29.82 2.86 -23.65
N PRO A 2 -28.72 2.96 -24.43
CA PRO A 2 -28.13 1.85 -25.15
C PRO A 2 -27.42 0.82 -24.25
N SER A 3 -27.81 -0.43 -24.46
CA SER A 3 -27.15 -1.63 -23.98
C SER A 3 -25.81 -1.80 -24.70
N PHE A 4 -24.69 -1.71 -23.98
CA PHE A 4 -23.39 -2.20 -24.46
C PHE A 4 -23.14 -3.61 -23.90
N PHE A 5 -23.97 -4.56 -24.34
CA PHE A 5 -23.57 -5.97 -24.38
C PHE A 5 -22.45 -6.09 -25.41
N GLN A 6 -21.19 -5.94 -24.98
CA GLN A 6 -20.06 -6.38 -25.79
C GLN A 6 -19.62 -7.76 -25.29
N ARG A 7 -20.20 -8.76 -25.97
CA ARG A 7 -19.87 -10.19 -26.11
C ARG A 7 -18.86 -10.78 -25.10
N PRO A 8 -19.18 -11.92 -24.45
CA PRO A 8 -18.16 -12.72 -23.81
C PRO A 8 -17.29 -13.33 -24.91
N SER A 9 -16.14 -12.72 -25.23
CA SER A 9 -15.10 -13.45 -25.95
C SER A 9 -14.36 -14.31 -24.92
N ALA A 10 -15.01 -15.40 -24.55
CA ALA A 10 -14.40 -16.53 -23.87
C ALA A 10 -13.52 -17.29 -24.87
N ALA A 11 -12.50 -16.62 -25.43
CA ALA A 11 -11.38 -17.36 -25.96
C ALA A 11 -10.59 -17.85 -24.75
N ALA A 12 -10.48 -19.16 -24.59
CA ALA A 12 -9.72 -19.84 -23.55
C ALA A 12 -8.20 -19.60 -23.72
N ALA A 13 -7.78 -18.33 -23.74
CA ALA A 13 -6.39 -17.94 -23.68
C ALA A 13 -5.85 -18.33 -22.31
N LYS A 14 -4.60 -18.76 -22.28
CA LYS A 14 -3.95 -19.15 -21.03
C LYS A 14 -3.88 -17.92 -20.12
N PRO A 15 -4.22 -18.04 -18.83
CA PRO A 15 -4.02 -16.94 -17.89
C PRO A 15 -2.52 -16.67 -17.80
N LEU A 16 -2.14 -15.47 -18.23
CA LEU A 16 -0.77 -15.00 -18.27
C LEU A 16 -0.59 -13.95 -17.18
N GLU A 17 0.60 -13.91 -16.60
CA GLU A 17 0.96 -12.87 -15.66
C GLU A 17 1.52 -11.68 -16.44
N ALA A 18 1.01 -10.49 -16.14
CA ALA A 18 1.48 -9.26 -16.76
C ALA A 18 1.72 -8.19 -15.72
N GLN A 19 2.78 -7.42 -15.91
CA GLN A 19 3.13 -6.28 -15.09
C GLN A 19 2.62 -5.00 -15.73
N VAL A 20 1.93 -4.15 -14.99
CA VAL A 20 1.54 -2.82 -15.48
C VAL A 20 2.79 -2.02 -15.77
N LYS A 21 3.01 -1.68 -17.04
CA LYS A 21 4.08 -0.78 -17.43
C LYS A 21 3.70 0.65 -17.05
N TRP A 22 2.47 1.02 -17.39
CA TRP A 22 1.84 2.28 -17.01
C TRP A 22 0.33 2.15 -17.20
N PHE A 23 -0.46 2.85 -16.39
CA PHE A 23 -1.90 2.92 -16.56
C PHE A 23 -2.40 4.34 -16.30
N ASN A 24 -3.18 4.86 -17.23
CA ASN A 24 -3.78 6.18 -17.11
C ASN A 24 -5.27 6.04 -16.81
N ALA A 25 -5.63 6.22 -15.53
CA ALA A 25 -7.01 6.16 -15.06
C ALA A 25 -7.90 7.24 -15.70
N SER A 26 -7.35 8.43 -15.99
CA SER A 26 -8.11 9.53 -16.63
C SER A 26 -8.46 9.21 -18.08
N LYS A 27 -7.56 8.55 -18.81
CA LYS A 27 -7.82 8.10 -20.18
C LYS A 27 -8.51 6.74 -20.25
N GLY A 28 -8.54 6.00 -19.15
CA GLY A 28 -9.15 4.69 -19.06
C GLY A 28 -8.41 3.61 -19.86
N PHE A 29 -7.08 3.72 -19.98
CA PHE A 29 -6.27 2.68 -20.61
C PHE A 29 -4.81 2.72 -20.15
N GLY A 30 -4.11 1.62 -20.36
CA GLY A 30 -2.70 1.46 -20.06
C GLY A 30 -2.07 0.35 -20.90
N PHE A 31 -0.82 0.07 -20.58
CA PHE A 31 -0.08 -1.05 -21.16
C PHE A 31 0.47 -1.92 -20.05
N VAL A 32 0.40 -3.22 -20.29
CA VAL A 32 0.97 -4.23 -19.43
C VAL A 32 2.02 -5.00 -20.21
N LYS A 33 3.12 -5.33 -19.56
CA LYS A 33 4.16 -6.21 -20.08
C LYS A 33 3.94 -7.60 -19.52
N VAL A 34 3.59 -8.54 -20.39
CA VAL A 34 3.41 -9.95 -20.03
C VAL A 34 4.77 -10.55 -19.68
N THR A 35 4.82 -11.58 -18.83
CA THR A 35 6.05 -12.28 -18.46
C THR A 35 6.82 -12.84 -19.65
N ASP A 36 6.13 -13.13 -20.76
CA ASP A 36 6.71 -13.51 -22.06
C ASP A 36 7.50 -12.37 -22.73
N GLY A 37 7.41 -11.14 -22.21
CA GLY A 37 8.01 -9.93 -22.76
C GLY A 37 7.08 -9.16 -23.70
N THR A 38 5.97 -9.76 -24.12
CA THR A 38 4.95 -9.15 -24.98
C THR A 38 4.25 -7.99 -24.28
N GLU A 39 4.16 -6.85 -24.95
CA GLU A 39 3.34 -5.73 -24.48
C GLU A 39 1.90 -5.92 -24.96
N ALA A 40 0.96 -5.88 -24.03
CA ALA A 40 -0.45 -5.97 -24.30
C ALA A 40 -1.18 -4.71 -23.87
N TYR A 41 -2.18 -4.33 -24.67
CA TYR A 41 -3.03 -3.20 -24.36
C TYR A 41 -4.02 -3.55 -23.23
N LEU A 42 -4.08 -2.71 -22.20
CA LEU A 42 -4.98 -2.85 -21.06
C LEU A 42 -6.05 -1.76 -21.11
N SER A 43 -7.32 -2.13 -21.22
CA SER A 43 -8.43 -1.17 -21.19
C SER A 43 -9.05 -1.05 -19.80
N LEU A 44 -9.56 0.12 -19.43
CA LEU A 44 -10.36 0.31 -18.21
C LEU A 44 -11.55 -0.66 -18.17
N ARG A 45 -12.14 -1.03 -19.32
CA ARG A 45 -13.25 -1.97 -19.37
C ARG A 45 -12.93 -3.35 -18.81
N VAL A 46 -11.75 -3.89 -19.12
CA VAL A 46 -11.34 -5.21 -18.60
C VAL A 46 -10.96 -5.14 -17.13
N LEU A 47 -10.54 -3.97 -16.67
CA LEU A 47 -10.31 -3.64 -15.28
C LEU A 47 -11.63 -3.58 -14.50
N GLU A 48 -12.62 -2.84 -15.01
CA GLU A 48 -13.96 -2.73 -14.43
C GLU A 48 -14.62 -4.10 -14.28
N ALA A 49 -14.43 -4.98 -15.27
CA ALA A 49 -14.93 -6.36 -15.22
C ALA A 49 -14.31 -7.18 -14.07
N ALA A 50 -13.07 -6.88 -13.68
CA ALA A 50 -12.41 -7.46 -12.51
C ALA A 50 -12.75 -6.73 -11.20
N GLY A 51 -13.57 -5.67 -11.25
CA GLY A 51 -13.97 -4.89 -10.08
C GLY A 51 -13.07 -3.71 -9.73
N SER A 52 -11.98 -3.48 -10.48
CA SER A 52 -11.03 -2.38 -10.22
C SER A 52 -11.02 -1.38 -11.36
N ARG A 53 -11.08 -0.08 -11.05
CA ARG A 53 -11.10 1.01 -12.05
C ARG A 53 -9.76 1.74 -12.19
N SER A 54 -8.75 1.30 -11.45
CA SER A 54 -7.39 1.85 -11.45
C SER A 54 -6.40 0.77 -11.06
N VAL A 55 -5.19 0.84 -11.56
CA VAL A 55 -4.06 -0.02 -11.16
C VAL A 55 -2.79 0.81 -11.04
N ALA A 56 -2.00 0.54 -10.00
CA ALA A 56 -0.68 1.13 -9.83
C ALA A 56 0.30 0.66 -10.92
N GLU A 57 1.21 1.53 -11.33
CA GLU A 57 2.30 1.17 -12.23
C GLU A 57 3.22 0.16 -11.54
N GLY A 58 3.62 -0.90 -12.25
CA GLY A 58 4.37 -2.01 -11.70
C GLY A 58 3.54 -3.11 -11.04
N ALA A 59 2.21 -2.92 -10.88
CA ALA A 59 1.31 -3.94 -10.32
C ALA A 59 1.27 -5.20 -11.20
N ARG A 60 1.11 -6.36 -10.57
CA ARG A 60 0.99 -7.64 -11.28
C ARG A 60 -0.47 -7.99 -11.47
N LEU A 61 -0.85 -8.28 -12.70
CA LEU A 61 -2.19 -8.61 -13.10
C LEU A 61 -2.16 -9.98 -13.76
N LYS A 62 -3.07 -10.87 -13.34
CA LYS A 62 -3.30 -12.12 -14.03
C LYS A 62 -4.34 -11.85 -15.11
N VAL A 63 -3.89 -11.82 -16.35
CA VAL A 63 -4.69 -11.41 -17.51
C VAL A 63 -4.65 -12.47 -18.59
N THR A 64 -5.70 -12.54 -19.40
CA THR A 64 -5.71 -13.34 -20.63
C THR A 64 -5.49 -12.42 -21.81
N LEU A 65 -4.68 -12.83 -22.77
CA LEU A 65 -4.45 -12.07 -24.01
C LEU A 65 -5.35 -12.61 -25.12
N GLU A 66 -5.90 -11.72 -25.93
CA GLU A 66 -6.59 -12.06 -27.18
C GLU A 66 -5.90 -11.36 -28.35
N GLU A 67 -5.70 -12.11 -29.44
CA GLU A 67 -5.24 -11.56 -30.71
C GLU A 67 -6.41 -10.86 -31.40
N THR A 68 -6.29 -9.54 -31.57
CA THR A 68 -7.32 -8.72 -32.20
C THR A 68 -6.80 -8.03 -33.45
N ARG A 69 -7.70 -7.40 -34.22
CA ARG A 69 -7.34 -6.64 -35.43
C ARG A 69 -6.34 -5.50 -35.19
N LYS A 70 -6.13 -5.08 -33.94
CA LYS A 70 -5.19 -4.01 -33.54
C LYS A 70 -3.92 -4.55 -32.85
N GLY A 71 -3.74 -5.86 -32.76
CA GLY A 71 -2.63 -6.53 -32.08
C GLY A 71 -3.05 -7.28 -30.82
N HIS A 72 -2.12 -7.44 -29.88
CA HIS A 72 -2.32 -8.16 -28.62
C HIS A 72 -2.98 -7.25 -27.58
N GLN A 73 -4.17 -7.61 -27.10
CA GLN A 73 -4.85 -6.90 -26.01
C GLN A 73 -5.25 -7.85 -24.90
N VAL A 74 -5.45 -7.30 -23.70
CA VAL A 74 -6.03 -8.04 -22.58
C VAL A 74 -7.50 -8.32 -22.89
N ALA A 75 -7.86 -9.60 -22.92
CA ALA A 75 -9.22 -10.11 -23.07
C ALA A 75 -9.99 -9.98 -21.75
N GLN A 76 -9.39 -10.45 -20.66
CA GLN A 76 -9.97 -10.40 -19.33
C GLN A 76 -8.89 -10.34 -18.26
N VAL A 77 -9.17 -9.60 -17.20
CA VAL A 77 -8.38 -9.62 -15.97
C VAL A 77 -9.02 -10.61 -15.00
N LEU A 78 -8.29 -11.67 -14.64
CA LEU A 78 -8.74 -12.68 -13.70
C LEU A 78 -8.42 -12.29 -12.25
N GLN A 79 -7.28 -11.63 -12.03
CA GLN A 79 -6.86 -11.19 -10.70
C GLN A 79 -5.98 -9.94 -10.79
N ILE A 80 -6.18 -9.00 -9.88
CA ILE A 80 -5.39 -7.77 -9.78
C ILE A 80 -4.61 -7.85 -8.48
N THR A 81 -3.31 -8.10 -8.58
CA THR A 81 -2.40 -8.09 -7.44
C THR A 81 -1.67 -6.75 -7.44
N GLU A 82 -2.30 -5.74 -6.83
CA GLU A 82 -1.67 -4.44 -6.56
C GLU A 82 -0.71 -4.61 -5.37
N GLU A 83 0.48 -5.17 -5.63
CA GLU A 83 1.54 -5.34 -4.63
C GLU A 83 2.14 -3.98 -4.26
N LEU A 84 1.42 -3.17 -3.50
CA LEU A 84 1.98 -1.96 -2.91
C LEU A 84 2.75 -2.24 -1.61
N HIS A 85 2.70 -3.46 -1.05
CA HIS A 85 3.53 -3.91 0.08
C HIS A 85 3.63 -5.45 0.10
N PRO A 86 4.72 -6.07 0.60
CA PRO A 86 4.81 -7.52 0.71
C PRO A 86 3.70 -8.07 1.63
N PRO A 87 3.13 -9.25 1.31
CA PRO A 87 2.41 -10.00 2.31
C PRO A 87 3.45 -10.64 3.23
N THR A 88 3.68 -10.07 4.41
CA THR A 88 4.17 -10.92 5.51
C THR A 88 3.02 -11.84 5.87
N GLN A 89 2.93 -12.96 5.14
CA GLN A 89 2.17 -14.12 5.55
C GLN A 89 2.78 -14.62 6.87
N ALA A 90 2.13 -14.27 7.97
CA ALA A 90 1.89 -15.23 9.02
C ALA A 90 0.37 -15.37 9.12
N SER A 91 -0.13 -16.37 8.39
CA SER A 91 -1.41 -16.96 8.68
C SER A 91 -1.33 -17.56 10.09
N ALA A 92 -2.01 -16.93 11.04
CA ALA A 92 -2.51 -17.57 12.25
C ALA A 92 -3.74 -16.79 12.73
N ALA A 93 -4.88 -17.35 12.35
CA ALA A 93 -6.17 -17.38 13.04
C ALA A 93 -6.47 -16.36 14.16
N GLU A 94 -7.66 -15.78 14.02
CA GLU A 94 -8.55 -15.26 15.06
C GLU A 94 -8.29 -15.78 16.49
N THR A 95 -7.76 -14.92 17.36
CA THR A 95 -8.35 -14.66 18.68
C THR A 95 -7.85 -13.32 19.23
N SER A 96 -8.79 -12.48 19.67
CA SER A 96 -8.67 -11.47 20.74
C SER A 96 -7.54 -10.40 20.73
N LEU A 97 -7.97 -9.15 20.47
CA LEU A 97 -7.66 -7.93 21.25
C LEU A 97 -6.30 -7.21 21.23
N ILE A 98 -5.33 -7.48 20.35
CA ILE A 98 -4.14 -6.60 20.27
C ILE A 98 -3.72 -6.39 18.81
N ARG A 99 -4.07 -5.24 18.24
CA ARG A 99 -3.47 -4.81 16.96
C ARG A 99 -1.98 -4.57 17.24
N PRO A 100 -1.02 -5.18 16.51
CA PRO A 100 0.38 -4.84 16.63
C PRO A 100 0.57 -3.46 16.01
N ARG A 101 0.27 -2.44 16.80
CA ARG A 101 0.77 -1.10 16.59
C ARG A 101 2.27 -1.22 16.87
N GLU A 102 3.11 -0.78 15.93
CA GLU A 102 4.55 -0.98 16.03
C GLU A 102 5.08 -0.22 17.26
N GLU A 103 5.13 -0.93 18.39
CA GLU A 103 5.75 -0.51 19.63
C GLU A 103 7.26 -0.65 19.46
N ALA A 104 7.93 0.49 19.34
CA ALA A 104 9.37 0.59 19.33
C ALA A 104 9.83 1.25 20.63
N ALA A 105 10.91 0.74 21.22
CA ALA A 105 11.59 1.43 22.28
C ALA A 105 12.62 2.40 21.70
N GLY A 106 12.85 3.51 22.39
CA GLY A 106 13.82 4.48 21.96
C GLY A 106 14.19 5.47 23.04
N THR A 107 15.22 6.23 22.76
CA THR A 107 15.72 7.28 23.64
C THR A 107 15.30 8.63 23.10
N VAL A 108 14.68 9.44 23.95
CA VAL A 108 14.26 10.80 23.57
C VAL A 108 15.51 11.60 23.27
N LYS A 109 15.68 12.00 22.01
CA LYS A 109 16.87 12.73 21.57
C LYS A 109 16.78 14.20 21.96
N TRP A 110 15.59 14.77 21.87
CA TRP A 110 15.26 16.09 22.40
C TRP A 110 13.73 16.27 22.36
N TYR A 111 13.20 17.05 23.30
CA TYR A 111 11.78 17.41 23.34
C TYR A 111 11.62 18.86 23.74
N ASN A 112 10.87 19.63 22.95
CA ASN A 112 10.55 21.00 23.29
C ASN A 112 9.10 21.09 23.77
N ARG A 113 8.94 21.23 25.10
CA ARG A 113 7.62 21.35 25.74
C ARG A 113 6.85 22.62 25.36
N GLU A 114 7.55 23.71 25.04
CA GLU A 114 6.93 24.98 24.65
C GLU A 114 6.40 24.92 23.23
N LYS A 115 7.15 24.27 22.34
CA LYS A 115 6.73 24.06 20.95
C LYS A 115 5.81 22.85 20.78
N GLY A 116 5.79 21.94 21.75
CA GLY A 116 4.93 20.76 21.75
C GLY A 116 5.35 19.70 20.73
N PHE A 117 6.65 19.57 20.43
CA PHE A 117 7.16 18.51 19.57
C PHE A 117 8.59 18.11 19.95
N GLY A 118 9.02 16.94 19.49
CA GLY A 118 10.36 16.42 19.71
C GLY A 118 10.70 15.28 18.76
N PHE A 119 11.84 14.65 19.02
CA PHE A 119 12.30 13.49 18.27
C PHE A 119 12.80 12.40 19.21
N ILE A 120 12.46 11.17 18.88
CA ILE A 120 12.88 9.98 19.60
C ILE A 120 13.76 9.15 18.66
N ALA A 121 14.93 8.77 19.15
CA ALA A 121 15.82 7.88 18.44
C ALA A 121 15.44 6.42 18.79
N PRO A 122 14.91 5.63 17.85
CA PRO A 122 14.59 4.23 18.09
C PRO A 122 15.85 3.44 18.43
N GLU A 123 15.77 2.55 19.42
CA GLU A 123 16.89 1.68 19.79
C GLU A 123 17.14 0.58 18.76
N THR A 124 16.13 0.28 17.94
CA THR A 124 16.20 -0.66 16.81
C THR A 124 17.13 -0.16 15.68
N GLY A 125 17.61 1.09 15.77
CA GLY A 125 18.38 1.75 14.72
C GLY A 125 17.48 2.18 13.57
N GLY A 126 17.55 3.46 13.18
CA GLY A 126 16.66 3.98 12.15
C GLY A 126 16.63 5.50 12.07
N LYS A 127 15.67 6.03 11.32
CA LYS A 127 15.40 7.48 11.27
C LYS A 127 14.78 7.93 12.60
N ASP A 128 15.17 9.13 13.04
CA ASP A 128 14.56 9.78 14.20
C ASP A 128 13.04 9.88 13.99
N VAL A 129 12.26 9.42 14.98
CA VAL A 129 10.80 9.40 14.91
C VAL A 129 10.26 10.69 15.49
N PHE A 130 9.41 11.37 14.71
CA PHE A 130 8.81 12.63 15.12
C PHE A 130 7.69 12.39 16.14
N VAL A 131 7.75 13.09 17.28
CA VAL A 131 6.71 13.05 18.31
C VAL A 131 6.06 14.42 18.48
N HIS A 132 4.72 14.43 18.48
CA HIS A 132 3.91 15.64 18.72
C HIS A 132 3.29 15.59 20.12
N ALA A 133 3.06 16.75 20.75
CA ALA A 133 2.39 16.85 22.05
C ALA A 133 0.97 16.27 22.01
N SER A 134 0.32 16.24 20.85
CA SER A 134 -0.97 15.59 20.65
C SER A 134 -0.92 14.06 20.81
N ALA A 135 0.24 13.44 20.57
CA ALA A 135 0.45 12.01 20.78
C ALA A 135 0.74 11.71 22.26
N LEU A 136 1.53 12.56 22.91
CA LEU A 136 1.79 12.53 24.35
C LEU A 136 0.53 12.73 25.19
N SER A 137 -0.27 13.74 24.85
CA SER A 137 -1.54 14.01 25.53
C SER A 137 -2.52 12.84 25.41
N ARG A 138 -2.54 12.15 24.26
CA ARG A 138 -3.33 10.93 24.06
C ARG A 138 -2.90 9.77 24.95
N SER A 139 -1.63 9.69 25.31
CA SER A 139 -1.11 8.69 26.24
C SER A 139 -1.08 9.17 27.70
N GLY A 140 -1.62 10.35 28.00
CA GLY A 140 -1.64 10.92 29.35
C GLY A 140 -0.29 11.46 29.81
N LEU A 141 0.69 11.59 28.92
CA LEU A 141 1.99 12.18 29.22
C LEU A 141 1.98 13.68 28.89
N SER A 142 2.55 14.49 29.78
CA SER A 142 2.63 15.95 29.60
C SER A 142 3.92 16.39 28.90
N ALA A 143 5.02 15.66 29.10
CA ALA A 143 6.32 15.96 28.50
C ALA A 143 7.22 14.73 28.49
N LEU A 144 8.25 14.78 27.65
CA LEU A 144 9.35 13.82 27.62
C LEU A 144 10.64 14.50 28.11
N VAL A 145 11.50 13.74 28.77
CA VAL A 145 12.83 14.20 29.20
C VAL A 145 13.87 13.75 28.18
N GLU A 146 14.79 14.63 27.81
CA GLU A 146 15.93 14.28 26.94
C GLU A 146 16.79 13.17 27.58
N GLY A 147 17.21 12.19 26.78
CA GLY A 147 17.96 11.02 27.24
C GLY A 147 17.11 9.95 27.94
N GLN A 148 15.80 10.17 28.10
CA GLN A 148 14.91 9.19 28.74
C GLN A 148 14.54 8.06 27.78
N LYS A 149 14.54 6.83 28.30
CA LYS A 149 14.04 5.67 27.58
C LYS A 149 12.51 5.65 27.63
N VAL A 150 11.90 5.53 26.46
CA VAL A 150 10.46 5.47 26.31
C VAL A 150 10.08 4.41 25.29
N VAL A 151 8.93 3.78 25.52
CA VAL A 151 8.29 2.92 24.53
C VAL A 151 7.28 3.76 23.80
N PHE A 152 7.42 3.86 22.48
CA PHE A 152 6.53 4.63 21.64
C PHE A 152 5.98 3.77 20.52
N GLU A 153 4.80 4.15 20.06
CA GLU A 153 4.09 3.48 19.00
C GLU A 153 4.19 4.31 17.73
N GLN A 154 4.98 3.83 16.77
CA GLN A 154 5.12 4.47 15.47
C GLN A 154 3.98 4.05 14.53
N GLY A 155 3.48 5.01 13.75
CA GLY A 155 2.47 4.77 12.74
C GLY A 155 2.76 5.53 11.46
N GLN A 156 2.18 5.03 10.36
CA GLN A 156 2.27 5.70 9.06
C GLN A 156 1.28 6.86 9.03
N GLY A 157 1.80 8.08 9.20
CA GLY A 157 1.04 9.32 9.17
C GLY A 157 1.00 9.97 7.78
N LYS A 158 0.21 11.04 7.64
CA LYS A 158 0.11 11.83 6.39
C LYS A 158 1.44 12.47 5.97
N LYS A 159 2.41 12.59 6.89
CA LYS A 159 3.72 13.23 6.68
C LYS A 159 4.92 12.29 6.87
N GLY A 160 4.69 10.98 6.98
CA GLY A 160 5.72 9.98 7.30
C GLY A 160 5.51 9.34 8.66
N THR A 161 6.53 8.64 9.17
CA THR A 161 6.48 7.91 10.44
C THR A 161 6.35 8.89 11.61
N GLU A 162 5.21 8.84 12.31
CA GLU A 162 4.92 9.67 13.49
C GLU A 162 4.61 8.81 14.72
N VAL A 163 4.95 9.32 15.91
CA VAL A 163 4.54 8.70 17.17
C VAL A 163 3.04 8.91 17.35
N GLN A 164 2.30 7.81 17.51
CA GLN A 164 0.87 7.87 17.80
C GLN A 164 0.56 7.76 19.29
N SER A 165 1.38 7.04 20.07
CA SER A 165 1.31 6.96 21.53
C SER A 165 2.69 6.71 22.10
N VAL A 166 2.92 7.14 23.34
CA VAL A 166 4.21 6.96 24.01
C VAL A 166 3.99 6.76 25.50
N ARG A 167 4.76 5.85 26.09
CA ARG A 167 4.78 5.53 27.51
C ARG A 167 6.22 5.48 28.00
N LEU A 168 6.42 5.71 29.30
CA LEU A 168 7.72 5.55 29.92
C LEU A 168 8.10 4.05 29.95
N ALA A 169 9.36 3.75 29.63
CA ALA A 169 9.92 2.40 29.66
C ALA A 169 10.43 2.04 31.05
#